data_AF-A0A158H6K8-F1
#
_entry.id   AF-A0A158H6K8-F1
#
_cell.length_a   1.000
_cell.length_b   1.000
_cell.length_c   1.000
_cell.angle_alpha   90.00
_cell.angle_beta   90.00
_cell.angle_gamma   90.00
#
_symmetry.space_group_name_H-M   'P 1'
#
loop_
_entity.id
_entity.type
_entity.pdbx_description
1 polymer ?
#
loop_
_entity_poly.entity_id
_entity_poly.type
_entity_poly.pdbx_seq_one_letter_code
_entity_poly.pdbx_strand_id
1 'polypeptide(L)'
;MCGVYINADPILYESRTRSLRIHGVITTVRLENLFWDVLQEIAERENLTTSQFAVKLYDELIALRGEMPTNFASFLRVCCLRYLSMREKKSVAKPESRVGSAASIASSDSNLHVLKDKSAVRLAP
;
A
#
# COMPACT_ATOMS: atom_id res chain seq x y z
N MET A 1 22.32 12.56 13.67
CA MET A 1 21.13 11.69 13.81
C MET A 1 19.94 12.54 13.38
N CYS A 2 19.26 12.20 12.28
CA CYS A 2 18.24 13.06 11.68
C CYS A 2 17.04 13.27 12.61
N GLY A 3 16.43 14.48 12.57
CA GLY A 3 15.22 14.82 13.32
C GLY A 3 14.04 13.89 13.05
N VAL A 4 14.05 13.16 11.92
CA VAL A 4 13.08 12.11 11.58
C VAL A 4 12.96 11.03 12.67
N TYR A 5 14.03 10.71 13.40
CA TYR A 5 14.00 9.65 14.42
C TYR A 5 13.81 10.16 15.85
N ILE A 6 14.17 11.42 16.12
CA ILE A 6 14.19 11.99 17.48
C ILE A 6 12.95 12.85 17.75
N ASN A 7 12.35 13.44 16.71
CA ASN A 7 11.18 14.32 16.85
C ASN A 7 9.85 13.56 16.74
N ALA A 8 9.85 12.25 17.01
CA ALA A 8 8.59 11.51 17.12
C ALA A 8 7.81 12.05 18.33
N ASP A 9 6.51 12.31 18.13
CA ASP A 9 5.63 12.71 19.22
C ASP A 9 5.73 11.67 20.36
N PRO A 10 6.09 12.07 21.60
CA PRO A 10 6.22 11.17 22.73
C PRO A 10 5.03 10.24 22.95
N ILE A 11 3.82 10.71 22.64
CA ILE A 11 2.61 9.91 22.79
C ILE A 11 2.65 8.63 21.96
N LEU A 12 3.37 8.60 20.82
CA LEU A 12 3.37 7.47 19.90
C LEU A 12 4.12 6.25 20.46
N TYR A 13 5.21 6.45 21.21
CA TYR A 13 5.99 5.38 21.83
C TYR A 13 5.63 5.13 23.30
N GLU A 14 4.74 5.93 23.88
CA GLU A 14 4.12 5.60 25.15
C GLU A 14 3.34 4.29 25.06
N SER A 15 3.54 3.43 26.05
CA SER A 15 2.88 2.14 26.11
C SER A 15 1.53 2.22 26.81
N ARG A 16 0.51 1.67 26.15
CA ARG A 16 -0.84 1.52 26.67
C ARG A 16 -1.21 0.05 26.81
N THR A 17 -1.76 -0.29 27.97
CA THR A 17 -2.32 -1.62 28.25
C THR A 17 -3.80 -1.65 27.91
N ARG A 18 -4.25 -2.67 27.18
CA ARG A 18 -5.67 -2.93 26.91
C ARG A 18 -6.00 -4.39 27.21
N SER A 19 -7.20 -4.62 27.71
CA SER A 19 -7.74 -5.97 27.92
C SER A 19 -8.48 -6.40 26.66
N LEU A 20 -8.08 -7.53 26.09
CA LEU A 20 -8.71 -8.16 24.94
C LEU A 20 -9.44 -9.42 25.40
N ARG A 21 -10.61 -9.70 24.85
CA ARG A 21 -11.35 -10.92 25.17
C ARG A 21 -11.17 -11.93 24.04
N ILE A 22 -10.34 -12.94 24.28
CA ILE A 22 -10.00 -13.99 23.32
C ILE A 22 -10.62 -15.29 23.83
N HIS A 23 -11.55 -15.87 23.07
CA HIS A 23 -12.28 -17.10 23.46
C HIS A 23 -12.84 -17.10 24.89
N GLY A 24 -13.35 -15.94 25.33
CA GLY A 24 -13.91 -15.76 26.68
C GLY A 24 -12.87 -15.45 27.77
N VAL A 25 -11.57 -15.68 27.52
CA VAL A 25 -10.47 -15.33 28.42
C VAL A 25 -10.07 -13.87 28.23
N ILE A 26 -9.86 -13.14 29.33
CA ILE A 26 -9.36 -11.77 29.28
C ILE A 26 -7.82 -11.82 29.21
N THR A 27 -7.29 -11.47 28.05
CA THR A 27 -5.86 -11.36 27.79
C THR A 27 -5.44 -9.90 27.87
N THR A 28 -4.52 -9.59 28.79
CA THR A 28 -3.98 -8.24 28.93
C THR A 28 -2.80 -8.05 27.99
N VAL A 29 -2.87 -7.05 27.12
CA VAL A 29 -1.84 -6.77 26.11
C VAL A 29 -1.32 -5.34 26.27
N ARG A 30 0.00 -5.16 26.31
CA ARG A 30 0.67 -3.86 26.39
C ARG A 30 1.44 -3.57 25.10
N LEU A 31 1.02 -2.51 24.40
CA LEU A 31 1.62 -2.03 23.15
C LEU A 31 1.76 -0.51 23.19
N GLU A 32 2.69 0.00 22.40
CA GLU A 32 2.86 1.43 22.14
C GLU A 32 1.64 1.99 21.39
N ASN A 33 1.30 3.27 21.59
CA ASN A 33 0.11 3.88 20.98
C ASN A 33 0.13 3.77 19.45
N LEU A 34 1.30 3.96 18.81
CA LEU A 34 1.43 3.79 17.37
C LEU A 34 0.98 2.40 16.89
N PHE A 35 1.26 1.33 17.64
CA PHE A 35 0.79 -0.01 17.26
C PHE A 35 -0.72 -0.16 17.46
N TRP A 36 -1.30 0.46 18.48
CA TRP A 36 -2.76 0.47 18.65
C TRP A 36 -3.46 1.19 17.51
N ASP A 37 -2.89 2.31 17.05
CA ASP A 37 -3.44 3.10 15.95
C ASP A 37 -3.37 2.31 14.64
N VAL A 38 -2.22 1.68 14.36
CA VAL A 38 -2.07 0.81 13.17
C VAL A 38 -2.99 -0.41 13.23
N LEU A 39 -3.15 -1.05 14.39
CA LEU A 39 -4.11 -2.16 14.54
C LEU A 39 -5.55 -1.72 14.27
N GLN A 40 -5.93 -0.53 14.74
CA GLN A 40 -7.24 0.05 14.46
C GLN A 40 -7.40 0.31 12.96
N GLU A 41 -6.39 0.89 12.32
CA GLU A 41 -6.39 1.19 10.88
C GLU A 41 -6.55 -0.07 10.01
N ILE A 42 -5.96 -1.19 10.43
CA ILE A 42 -6.11 -2.49 9.74
C ILE A 42 -7.51 -3.05 9.99
N ALA A 43 -7.97 -3.02 11.24
CA ALA A 43 -9.28 -3.53 11.62
C ALA A 43 -10.40 -2.81 10.85
N GLU A 44 -10.33 -1.49 10.73
CA GLU A 44 -11.29 -0.68 9.97
C GLU A 44 -11.34 -1.08 8.48
N ARG A 45 -10.19 -1.42 7.86
CA ARG A 45 -10.16 -1.92 6.48
C ARG A 45 -10.83 -3.27 6.31
N GLU A 46 -10.80 -4.10 7.34
CA GLU A 46 -11.49 -5.39 7.36
C GLU A 46 -12.94 -5.30 7.85
N ASN A 47 -13.44 -4.10 8.15
CA ASN A 47 -14.75 -3.86 8.78
C ASN A 47 -14.90 -4.58 10.13
N LEU A 48 -13.81 -4.61 10.91
CA LEU A 48 -13.74 -5.21 12.25
C LEU A 48 -13.38 -4.13 13.28
N THR A 49 -13.76 -4.37 14.53
CA THR A 49 -13.19 -3.63 15.66
C THR A 49 -11.76 -4.11 15.93
N THR A 50 -10.91 -3.29 16.56
CA THR A 50 -9.53 -3.68 16.94
C THR A 50 -9.50 -4.97 17.75
N SER A 51 -10.47 -5.15 18.66
CA SER A 51 -10.60 -6.36 19.47
C SER A 51 -10.95 -7.59 18.63
N GLN A 52 -11.92 -7.48 17.71
CA GLN A 52 -12.29 -8.58 16.81
C GLN A 52 -11.14 -8.95 15.87
N PHE A 53 -10.43 -7.96 15.33
CA PHE A 53 -9.28 -8.19 14.48
C PHE A 53 -8.15 -8.90 15.25
N ALA A 54 -7.88 -8.49 16.49
CA ALA A 54 -6.90 -9.18 17.33
C ALA A 54 -7.28 -10.64 17.63
N VAL A 55 -8.56 -10.93 17.90
CA VAL A 55 -9.04 -12.32 18.09
C VAL A 55 -8.86 -13.13 16.81
N LYS A 56 -9.26 -12.60 15.65
CA LYS A 56 -9.08 -13.26 14.35
C LYS A 56 -7.61 -13.60 14.08
N LEU A 57 -6.71 -12.64 14.32
CA LEU A 57 -5.27 -12.85 14.20
C LEU A 57 -4.74 -13.94 15.13
N TYR A 58 -5.27 -14.02 16.35
CA TYR A 58 -4.92 -15.05 17.32
C TYR A 58 -5.35 -16.44 16.81
N ASP A 59 -6.55 -16.54 16.25
CA ASP A 59 -7.11 -17.79 15.71
C ASP A 59 -6.32 -18.31 14.52
N GLU A 60 -6.01 -17.43 13.56
CA GLU A 60 -5.17 -17.74 12.40
C GLU A 60 -3.76 -18.19 12.82
N LEU A 61 -3.21 -17.57 13.87
CA LEU A 61 -1.89 -17.94 14.37
C LEU A 61 -1.88 -19.33 15.00
N ILE A 62 -2.92 -19.69 15.77
CA ILE A 62 -3.10 -21.04 16.31
C ILE A 62 -3.29 -22.05 15.19
N ALA A 63 -4.15 -21.74 14.20
CA ALA A 63 -4.41 -22.63 13.07
C ALA A 63 -3.12 -22.94 12.28
N LEU A 64 -2.22 -21.97 12.14
CA LEU A 64 -0.96 -22.14 11.42
C LEU A 64 0.13 -22.86 12.24
N ARG A 65 0.22 -22.60 13.55
CA ARG A 65 1.31 -23.10 14.41
C ARG A 65 0.95 -24.37 15.18
N GLY A 66 -0.34 -24.66 15.35
CA GLY A 66 -0.83 -25.78 16.15
C GLY A 66 -0.71 -25.58 17.67
N GLU A 67 -0.22 -24.43 18.13
CA GLU A 67 0.00 -24.13 19.54
C GLU A 67 -0.35 -22.68 19.90
N MET A 68 -0.60 -22.46 21.19
CA MET A 68 -0.94 -21.14 21.72
C MET A 68 0.26 -20.18 21.64
N PRO A 69 0.10 -18.93 21.16
CA PRO A 69 1.21 -18.00 21.02
C PRO A 69 1.80 -17.63 22.39
N THR A 70 3.08 -17.91 22.61
CA THR A 70 3.79 -17.53 23.85
C THR A 70 4.00 -16.02 23.98
N ASN A 71 4.02 -15.27 22.86
CA ASN A 71 4.23 -13.84 22.86
C ASN A 71 3.33 -13.10 21.84
N PHE A 72 2.03 -13.04 22.15
CA PHE A 72 1.04 -12.41 21.29
C PHE A 72 1.29 -10.90 21.07
N ALA A 73 1.81 -10.19 22.08
CA ALA A 73 2.14 -8.76 21.94
C ALA A 73 3.24 -8.52 20.90
N SER A 74 4.32 -9.31 20.92
CA SER A 74 5.38 -9.24 19.90
C SER A 74 4.85 -9.56 18.51
N PHE A 75 3.97 -10.56 18.41
CA PHE A 75 3.33 -10.90 17.14
C PHE A 75 2.52 -9.71 16.57
N LEU A 76 1.72 -9.03 17.39
CA LEU A 76 0.95 -7.86 16.96
C LEU A 76 1.85 -6.72 16.46
N ARG A 77 2.99 -6.45 17.11
CA ARG A 77 3.98 -5.47 16.64
C ARG A 77 4.52 -5.84 15.26
N VAL A 78 4.92 -7.10 15.08
CA VAL A 78 5.43 -7.60 13.79
C VAL A 78 4.34 -7.53 12.71
N CYS A 79 3.09 -7.84 13.04
CA CYS A 79 1.95 -7.73 12.14
C CYS A 79 1.80 -6.29 11.62
N CYS A 80 1.82 -5.30 12.52
CA CYS A 80 1.74 -3.88 12.15
C CYS A 80 2.88 -3.45 11.23
N LEU A 81 4.13 -3.81 11.55
CA LEU A 81 5.29 -3.47 10.72
C LEU A 81 5.18 -4.09 9.32
N ARG A 82 4.81 -5.37 9.24
CA ARG A 82 4.61 -6.04 7.94
C ARG A 82 3.52 -5.35 7.11
N TYR A 83 2.42 -4.98 7.75
CA TYR A 83 1.32 -4.26 7.11
C TYR A 83 1.79 -2.91 6.54
N LEU A 84 2.50 -2.10 7.31
CA LEU A 84 3.05 -0.81 6.85
C LEU A 84 4.02 -0.98 5.67
N SER A 85 4.96 -1.93 5.77
CA SER A 85 5.91 -2.22 4.68
C SER A 85 5.23 -2.70 3.40
N MET A 86 4.12 -3.44 3.50
CA MET A 86 3.34 -3.87 2.33
C MET A 86 2.58 -2.69 1.70
N ARG A 87 2.10 -1.76 2.52
CA ARG A 87 1.40 -0.55 2.06
C ARG A 87 2.30 0.38 1.26
N GLU A 88 3.53 0.62 1.74
CA GLU A 88 4.52 1.44 1.04
C GLU A 88 4.91 0.85 -0.33
N LYS A 89 5.06 -0.47 -0.42
CA LYS A 89 5.30 -1.16 -1.69
C LYS A 89 4.15 -0.97 -2.69
N LYS A 90 2.91 -0.94 -2.21
CA LYS A 90 1.72 -0.72 -3.05
C LYS A 90 1.63 0.71 -3.58
N SER A 91 2.09 1.72 -2.83
CA SER A 91 2.11 3.12 -3.30
C SER A 91 3.11 3.37 -4.42
N VAL A 92 4.23 2.64 -4.46
CA VAL A 92 5.27 2.81 -5.51
C VAL A 92 4.91 2.04 -6.79
N ALA A 93 4.00 1.06 -6.74
CA ALA A 93 3.61 0.24 -7.88
C ALA A 93 2.52 0.86 -8.79
N LYS A 94 2.05 2.09 -8.53
CA LYS A 94 1.12 2.79 -9.43
C LYS A 94 1.93 3.51 -10.50
N PRO A 95 1.83 3.17 -11.80
CA PRO A 95 2.59 3.87 -12.83
C PRO A 95 2.04 5.30 -12.92
N GLU A 96 2.92 6.27 -12.71
CA GLU A 96 2.64 7.67 -12.99
C GLU A 96 2.29 7.81 -14.47
N SER A 97 1.03 8.17 -14.75
CA SER A 97 0.62 8.63 -16.05
C SER A 97 0.66 10.16 -16.06
N ARG A 98 1.44 10.68 -17.02
CA ARG A 98 1.48 12.04 -17.61
C ARG A 98 2.41 13.07 -16.95
N VAL A 99 3.43 13.46 -17.73
CA VAL A 99 3.52 14.83 -18.28
C VAL A 99 3.90 14.73 -19.77
N GLY A 100 3.20 15.46 -20.64
CA GLY A 100 3.42 15.49 -22.07
C GLY A 100 4.11 16.76 -22.59
N SER A 101 4.65 16.62 -23.80
CA SER A 101 4.90 17.62 -24.85
C SER A 101 6.02 18.66 -24.68
N ALA A 102 7.02 18.55 -25.57
CA ALA A 102 7.56 19.68 -26.31
C ALA A 102 7.98 19.22 -27.72
N ALA A 103 7.63 20.03 -28.71
CA ALA A 103 7.75 19.82 -30.14
C ALA A 103 9.19 19.93 -30.68
N SER A 104 9.31 19.67 -32.00
CA SER A 104 10.46 19.86 -32.92
C SER A 104 11.32 18.60 -33.05
N ILE A 105 11.66 18.07 -34.23
CA ILE A 105 12.15 18.73 -35.45
C ILE A 105 11.80 17.86 -36.68
N ALA A 106 11.36 18.53 -37.75
CA ALA A 106 11.18 17.99 -39.10
C ALA A 106 12.51 17.95 -39.89
N SER A 107 12.49 17.24 -41.04
CA SER A 107 13.55 17.04 -42.06
C SER A 107 14.38 15.75 -41.85
N SER A 108 14.61 14.88 -42.84
CA SER A 108 14.79 15.09 -44.28
C SER A 108 14.60 13.78 -45.08
N ASP A 109 14.15 13.95 -46.34
CA ASP A 109 14.53 13.26 -47.60
C ASP A 109 14.39 11.73 -47.67
N SER A 110 13.83 11.09 -48.70
CA SER A 110 13.71 11.42 -50.13
C SER A 110 12.96 10.26 -50.80
N ASN A 111 12.10 10.50 -51.79
CA ASN A 111 12.29 10.01 -53.16
C ASN A 111 11.13 10.46 -54.07
N LEU A 112 11.46 11.34 -55.01
CA LEU A 112 10.60 11.88 -56.04
C LEU A 112 10.68 10.94 -57.25
N HIS A 113 9.63 10.19 -57.55
CA HIS A 113 9.51 9.51 -58.84
C HIS A 113 8.73 10.39 -59.82
N VAL A 114 9.41 10.64 -60.93
CA VAL A 114 9.18 11.63 -61.96
C VAL A 114 8.32 11.06 -63.11
N LEU A 115 7.61 11.96 -63.82
CA LEU A 115 7.03 11.85 -65.18
C LEU A 115 5.80 10.96 -65.41
N LYS A 116 4.66 11.60 -65.72
CA LYS A 116 4.24 11.80 -67.13
C LYS A 116 3.01 12.72 -67.25
N ASP A 117 3.26 13.84 -67.91
CA ASP A 117 2.31 14.70 -68.62
C ASP A 117 1.60 13.91 -69.73
N LYS A 118 0.29 14.18 -69.92
CA LYS A 118 -0.41 14.32 -71.22
C LYS A 118 -1.93 14.36 -71.05
N SER A 119 -2.46 15.57 -71.21
CA SER A 119 -3.48 15.94 -72.21
C SER A 119 -4.83 15.21 -72.29
N ALA A 120 -5.85 16.07 -72.42
CA ALA A 120 -7.03 15.95 -73.29
C ALA A 120 -8.23 15.15 -72.70
N VAL A 121 -9.33 15.83 -72.36
CA VAL A 121 -10.48 16.20 -73.22
C VAL A 121 -11.62 15.17 -73.14
N ARG A 122 -12.82 15.73 -72.91
CA ARG A 122 -14.17 15.30 -73.33
C ARG A 122 -15.10 14.51 -72.40
N LEU A 123 -16.22 15.20 -72.18
CA LEU A 123 -17.63 14.82 -72.36
C LEU A 123 -18.31 13.94 -71.31
N ALA A 124 -19.24 14.59 -70.62
CA ALA A 124 -20.44 14.01 -70.04
C ALA A 124 -21.36 13.40 -71.12
N PRO A 125 -22.31 12.58 -70.68
CA PRO A 125 -23.72 12.78 -70.99
C PRO A 125 -24.46 13.45 -69.84
#